data_AF-A0A151QEV8-F1
#
_entry.id   AF-A0A151QEV8-F1
#
_cell.length_a   1.000
_cell.length_b   1.000
_cell.length_c   1.000
_cell.angle_alpha   90.00
_cell.angle_beta   90.00
_cell.angle_gamma   90.00
#
_symmetry.space_group_name_H-M   'P 1'
#
loop_
_entity.id
_entity.type
_entity.pdbx_description
1 polymer ?
#
loop_
_entity_poly.entity_id
_entity_poly.type
_entity_poly.pdbx_seq_one_letter_code
_entity_poly.pdbx_strand_id
1 'polypeptide(L)'
;MGKDNVFDLNVAGCQVDPLTEILRSGARQLIQAAIQVELQEFLAQYQDRRLEDGRFSVVRNGHHPQREIQTGIGPVTVQVPKVRAKDGTPVVFRSALVPPYVRKSQMMLQKFLLADSSC
;
A
#
# COMPACT_ATOMS: atom_id res chain seq x y z
N MET A 1 45.30 1.57 -16.77
CA MET A 1 45.01 2.53 -15.68
C MET A 1 43.54 2.91 -15.76
N GLY A 2 42.67 2.14 -15.09
CA GLY A 2 41.25 2.43 -14.98
C GLY A 2 41.05 3.56 -13.97
N LYS A 3 40.21 4.54 -14.31
CA LYS A 3 39.75 5.55 -13.36
C LYS A 3 38.43 5.05 -12.80
N ASP A 4 38.47 4.58 -11.56
CA ASP A 4 37.27 4.24 -10.82
C ASP A 4 36.60 5.54 -10.41
N ASN A 5 35.50 5.88 -11.09
CA ASN A 5 34.61 6.96 -10.67
C ASN A 5 33.80 6.47 -9.47
N VAL A 6 34.44 6.46 -8.31
CA VAL A 6 33.77 6.23 -7.02
C VAL A 6 32.93 7.47 -6.74
N PHE A 7 31.62 7.36 -6.93
CA PHE A 7 30.68 8.38 -6.51
C PHE A 7 30.40 8.16 -5.02
N ASP A 8 30.97 9.01 -4.19
CA ASP A 8 30.56 9.12 -2.79
C ASP A 8 29.08 9.51 -2.75
N LEU A 9 28.21 8.55 -2.43
CA LEU A 9 26.80 8.82 -2.09
C LEU A 9 26.78 9.49 -0.71
N ASN A 10 27.18 10.74 -0.68
CA ASN A 10 27.09 11.58 0.49
C ASN A 10 25.61 11.88 0.76
N VAL A 11 24.96 10.99 1.51
CA VAL A 11 23.60 11.18 2.03
C VAL A 11 23.69 12.16 3.19
N ALA A 12 23.88 13.44 2.87
CA ALA A 12 23.85 14.54 3.81
C ALA A 12 22.74 15.53 3.40
N GLY A 13 21.67 15.55 4.20
CA GLY A 13 20.83 16.74 4.37
C GLY A 13 19.58 16.86 3.48
N CYS A 14 18.42 16.49 4.05
CA CYS A 14 17.10 17.12 3.92
C CYS A 14 16.87 18.16 2.80
N GLN A 15 17.01 17.77 1.53
CA GLN A 15 16.36 18.45 0.41
C GLN A 15 15.56 17.38 -0.31
N VAL A 16 14.31 17.19 0.13
CA VAL A 16 13.35 16.46 -0.69
C VAL A 16 13.13 17.34 -1.92
N ASP A 17 13.64 16.87 -3.06
CA ASP A 17 13.43 17.52 -4.34
C ASP A 17 11.91 17.80 -4.55
N PRO A 18 11.50 19.04 -4.88
CA PRO A 18 10.09 19.39 -5.02
C PRO A 18 9.32 18.49 -6.00
N LEU A 19 9.96 18.05 -7.09
CA LEU A 19 9.35 17.13 -8.04
C LEU A 19 9.09 15.75 -7.40
N THR A 20 10.07 15.25 -6.65
CA THR A 20 9.96 13.98 -5.91
C THR A 20 8.81 14.01 -4.89
N GLU A 21 8.60 15.13 -4.19
CA GLU A 21 7.49 15.25 -3.24
C GLU A 21 6.11 15.28 -3.94
N ILE A 22 6.01 15.98 -5.07
CA ILE A 22 4.79 15.96 -5.89
C ILE A 22 4.48 14.54 -6.37
N LEU A 23 5.48 13.81 -6.86
CA LEU A 23 5.33 12.42 -7.29
C LEU A 23 4.93 11.50 -6.14
N ARG A 24 5.52 11.69 -4.95
CA ARG A 24 5.18 10.92 -3.75
C ARG A 24 3.74 11.17 -3.30
N SER A 25 3.30 12.42 -3.30
CA SER A 25 1.92 12.82 -2.98
C SER A 25 0.93 12.23 -3.99
N GLY A 26 1.21 12.35 -5.29
CA GLY A 26 0.41 11.76 -6.35
C GLY A 26 0.31 10.23 -6.24
N ALA A 27 1.43 9.56 -6.00
CA ALA A 27 1.45 8.11 -5.79
C ALA A 27 0.61 7.69 -4.58
N ARG A 28 0.68 8.42 -3.46
CA ARG A 28 -0.16 8.19 -2.28
C ARG A 28 -1.65 8.27 -2.63
N GLN A 29 -2.06 9.31 -3.35
CA GLN A 29 -3.46 9.50 -3.76
C GLN A 29 -3.93 8.38 -4.69
N LEU A 30 -3.11 8.00 -5.68
CA LEU A 30 -3.42 6.93 -6.62
C LEU A 30 -3.56 5.58 -5.92
N ILE A 31 -2.64 5.24 -5.01
CA ILE A 31 -2.72 4.00 -4.23
C ILE A 31 -3.98 4.00 -3.37
N GLN A 32 -4.30 5.13 -2.72
CA GLN A 32 -5.51 5.23 -1.89
C GLN A 32 -6.78 5.09 -2.73
N ALA A 33 -6.84 5.68 -3.93
CA ALA A 33 -7.96 5.53 -4.84
C ALA A 33 -8.13 4.07 -5.30
N ALA A 34 -7.03 3.41 -5.67
CA ALA A 34 -7.07 2.01 -6.07
C ALA A 34 -7.59 1.10 -4.93
N ILE A 35 -7.15 1.31 -3.69
CA ILE A 35 -7.66 0.58 -2.52
C ILE A 35 -9.16 0.85 -2.30
N GLN A 36 -9.65 2.07 -2.59
CA GLN A 36 -11.08 2.37 -2.49
C GLN A 36 -11.90 1.62 -3.54
N VAL A 37 -11.37 1.46 -4.76
CA VAL A 37 -12.02 0.64 -5.79
C VAL A 37 -12.08 -0.83 -5.34
N GLU A 38 -10.97 -1.41 -4.86
CA GLU A 38 -10.97 -2.77 -4.32
C GLU A 38 -11.98 -2.94 -3.18
N LEU A 39 -12.12 -1.93 -2.32
CA LEU A 39 -13.09 -1.94 -1.23
C LEU A 39 -14.54 -1.93 -1.76
N GLN A 40 -14.83 -1.12 -2.78
CA GLN A 40 -16.17 -1.06 -3.38
C GLN A 40 -16.55 -2.40 -4.01
N GLU A 41 -15.64 -3.00 -4.77
CA GLU A 41 -15.81 -4.32 -5.36
C GLU A 41 -16.02 -5.39 -4.28
N PHE A 42 -15.26 -5.31 -3.19
CA PHE A 42 -15.43 -6.20 -2.05
C PHE A 42 -16.81 -6.06 -1.39
N LEU A 43 -17.27 -4.83 -1.14
CA LEU A 43 -18.57 -4.59 -0.51
C LEU A 43 -19.73 -5.02 -1.43
N ALA A 44 -19.59 -4.86 -2.75
CA ALA A 44 -20.58 -5.29 -3.73
C ALA A 44 -20.84 -6.80 -3.66
N GLN A 45 -19.82 -7.62 -3.37
CA GLN A 45 -19.97 -9.07 -3.18
C GLN A 45 -20.85 -9.45 -1.99
N TYR A 46 -21.09 -8.52 -1.05
CA TYR A 46 -21.89 -8.74 0.15
C TYR A 46 -23.19 -7.91 0.16
N GLN A 47 -23.60 -7.34 -0.97
CA GLN A 47 -24.79 -6.47 -1.07
C GLN A 47 -26.10 -7.18 -0.69
N ASP A 48 -26.16 -8.50 -0.91
CA ASP A 48 -27.32 -9.34 -0.59
C ASP A 48 -27.37 -9.71 0.90
N ARG A 49 -26.26 -9.53 1.63
CA ARG A 49 -26.20 -9.76 3.08
C ARG A 49 -26.77 -8.55 3.82
N ARG A 50 -28.03 -8.66 4.21
CA ARG A 50 -28.73 -7.63 4.97
C ARG A 50 -29.09 -8.14 6.36
N LEU A 51 -29.10 -7.21 7.31
CA LEU A 51 -29.65 -7.44 8.63
C LEU A 51 -31.19 -7.48 8.55
N GLU A 52 -31.84 -7.93 9.62
CA GLU A 52 -33.31 -7.96 9.73
C GLU A 52 -33.93 -6.57 9.47
N ASP A 53 -33.23 -5.50 9.85
CA ASP A 53 -33.62 -4.10 9.61
C ASP A 53 -33.41 -3.63 8.15
N GLY A 54 -33.01 -4.50 7.22
CA GLY A 54 -32.75 -4.16 5.81
C GLY A 54 -31.44 -3.40 5.54
N ARG A 55 -30.65 -3.09 6.58
CA ARG A 55 -29.32 -2.47 6.47
C ARG A 55 -28.27 -3.47 6.01
N PHE A 56 -27.22 -3.02 5.31
CA PHE A 56 -26.08 -3.88 4.96
C PHE A 56 -25.42 -4.45 6.23
N SER A 57 -25.17 -5.75 6.22
CA SER A 57 -24.46 -6.44 7.30
C SER A 57 -22.97 -6.05 7.31
N VAL A 58 -22.37 -5.95 6.12
CA VAL A 58 -20.94 -5.68 5.94
C VAL A 58 -20.74 -4.20 5.64
N VAL A 59 -20.01 -3.50 6.51
CA VAL A 59 -19.80 -2.06 6.41
C VAL A 59 -18.34 -1.67 6.62
N ARG A 60 -17.94 -0.55 6.01
CA ARG A 60 -16.67 0.10 6.33
C ARG A 60 -16.71 0.63 7.77
N ASN A 61 -15.73 0.24 8.58
CA ASN A 61 -15.58 0.58 10.00
C ASN A 61 -14.20 1.20 10.27
N GLY A 62 -13.95 2.36 9.66
CA GLY A 62 -12.70 3.10 9.80
C GLY A 62 -11.54 2.53 8.98
N HIS A 63 -10.33 2.60 9.55
CA HIS A 63 -9.10 2.21 8.88
C HIS A 63 -8.17 1.42 9.81
N HIS A 64 -7.28 0.64 9.22
CA HIS A 64 -6.11 0.11 9.90
C HIS A 64 -5.09 1.22 10.19
N PRO A 65 -4.14 0.99 11.11
CA PRO A 65 -3.02 1.90 11.34
C PRO A 65 -2.30 2.21 10.04
N GLN A 66 -1.96 3.49 9.89
CA GLN A 66 -1.15 3.95 8.77
C GLN A 66 0.23 3.29 8.81
N ARG A 67 0.77 2.94 7.64
CA ARG A 67 2.12 2.39 7.53
C ARG A 67 2.80 2.86 6.25
N GLU A 68 4.12 2.74 6.23
CA GLU A 68 4.93 3.10 5.07
C GLU A 68 5.34 1.86 4.28
N ILE A 69 5.26 2.00 2.95
CA ILE A 69 5.74 1.01 1.99
C ILE A 69 6.86 1.65 1.19
N GLN A 70 8.00 0.97 1.15
CA GLN A 70 9.12 1.38 0.33
C GLN A 70 8.81 1.08 -1.15
N THR A 71 8.74 2.13 -1.95
CA THR A 71 8.53 2.08 -3.41
C THR A 71 9.80 2.56 -4.14
N GLY A 72 9.78 2.53 -5.47
CA GLY A 72 10.89 3.05 -6.29
C GLY A 72 11.14 4.56 -6.11
N ILE A 73 10.11 5.34 -5.77
CA ILE A 73 10.19 6.78 -5.52
C ILE A 73 10.48 7.12 -4.04
N GLY A 74 10.73 6.10 -3.21
CA GLY A 74 10.93 6.24 -1.76
C GLY A 74 9.75 5.70 -0.92
N PRO A 75 9.72 6.02 0.37
CA PRO A 75 8.64 5.61 1.25
C PRO A 75 7.34 6.32 0.88
N VAL A 76 6.26 5.55 0.73
CA VAL A 76 4.91 6.06 0.51
C VAL A 76 4.02 5.57 1.63
N THR A 77 3.33 6.51 2.26
CA THR A 77 2.45 6.25 3.38
C THR A 77 1.07 5.82 2.91
N VAL A 78 0.59 4.68 3.40
CA VAL A 78 -0.69 4.07 2.99
C VAL A 78 -1.58 3.78 4.19
N GLN A 79 -2.88 3.82 3.96
CA GLN A 79 -3.89 3.48 4.96
C GLN A 79 -4.97 2.61 4.31
N VAL A 80 -5.17 1.40 4.86
CA VAL A 80 -6.14 0.44 4.33
C VAL A 80 -7.45 0.54 5.12
N PRO A 81 -8.61 0.64 4.45
CA PRO A 81 -9.92 0.61 5.09
C PRO A 81 -10.14 -0.67 5.88
N LYS A 82 -10.85 -0.57 7.00
CA LYS A 82 -11.28 -1.71 7.80
C LYS A 82 -12.73 -2.00 7.51
N VAL A 83 -13.08 -3.28 7.34
CA VAL A 83 -14.47 -3.74 7.19
C VAL A 83 -14.89 -4.49 8.44
N ARG A 84 -16.17 -4.36 8.81
CA ARG A 84 -16.80 -5.10 9.90
C ARG A 84 -18.14 -5.68 9.42
N ALA A 85 -18.34 -6.96 9.68
CA ALA A 85 -19.64 -7.61 9.57
C ALA A 85 -20.43 -7.49 10.88
N LYS A 86 -21.75 -7.34 10.78
CA LYS A 86 -22.67 -7.17 11.92
C LYS A 86 -23.59 -8.38 12.16
N ASP A 87 -23.66 -9.31 11.22
CA ASP A 87 -24.46 -10.54 11.25
C ASP A 87 -23.82 -11.71 12.03
N GLY A 88 -22.72 -11.46 12.73
CA GLY A 88 -21.98 -12.50 13.47
C GLY A 88 -21.08 -13.38 12.61
N THR A 89 -21.15 -13.31 11.28
CA THR A 89 -20.24 -14.02 10.37
C THR A 89 -19.07 -13.10 10.01
N PRO A 90 -17.85 -13.34 10.51
CA PRO A 90 -16.74 -12.41 10.30
C PRO A 90 -16.34 -12.36 8.83
N VAL A 91 -16.18 -11.13 8.33
CA VAL A 91 -15.68 -10.83 6.98
C VAL A 91 -14.51 -9.88 7.13
N VAL A 92 -13.40 -10.18 6.45
CA VAL A 92 -12.16 -9.41 6.52
C VAL A 92 -11.78 -8.94 5.13
N PHE A 93 -11.75 -7.63 4.93
CA PHE A 93 -11.20 -7.03 3.72
C PHE A 93 -9.67 -7.14 3.72
N ARG A 94 -9.11 -7.66 2.63
CA ARG A 94 -7.67 -7.71 2.39
C ARG A 94 -7.41 -7.11 1.01
N SER A 95 -6.73 -5.97 0.98
CA SER A 95 -6.29 -5.35 -0.27
C SER A 95 -5.31 -6.26 -0.99
N ALA A 96 -5.50 -6.46 -2.30
CA ALA A 96 -4.58 -7.21 -3.14
C ALA A 96 -3.37 -6.35 -3.51
N LEU A 97 -3.60 -5.06 -3.77
CA LEU A 97 -2.54 -4.08 -4.03
C LEU A 97 -1.60 -3.89 -2.83
N VAL A 98 -2.16 -3.86 -1.62
CA VAL A 98 -1.41 -3.62 -0.38
C VAL A 98 -1.68 -4.72 0.65
N PRO A 99 -1.07 -5.91 0.48
CA PRO A 99 -1.28 -7.03 1.40
C PRO A 99 -0.78 -6.72 2.82
N PRO A 100 -1.35 -7.33 3.87
CA PRO A 100 -0.87 -7.19 5.24
C PRO A 100 0.65 -7.42 5.37
N TYR A 101 1.31 -6.64 6.22
CA TYR A 101 2.73 -6.73 6.56
C TYR A 101 3.74 -6.48 5.43
N VAL A 102 3.30 -6.21 4.20
CA VAL A 102 4.20 -5.79 3.12
C VAL A 102 4.81 -4.42 3.45
N ARG A 103 6.15 -4.36 3.44
CA ARG A 103 6.94 -3.15 3.70
C ARG A 103 7.65 -2.61 2.46
N LYS A 104 7.72 -3.38 1.38
CA LYS A 104 8.40 -3.03 0.13
C LYS A 104 7.54 -3.43 -1.07
N SER A 105 7.57 -2.65 -2.13
CA SER A 105 6.95 -3.02 -3.41
C SER A 105 7.55 -4.31 -3.97
N GLN A 106 6.77 -5.08 -4.73
CA GLN A 106 7.20 -6.36 -5.30
C GLN A 106 8.50 -6.24 -6.11
N MET A 107 8.62 -5.19 -6.93
CA MET A 107 9.81 -4.94 -7.75
C MET A 107 11.07 -4.71 -6.90
N MET A 108 10.92 -4.09 -5.72
CA MET A 108 12.03 -3.92 -4.77
C MET A 108 12.37 -5.21 -4.03
N LEU A 109 11.39 -6.06 -3.73
CA LEU A 109 11.64 -7.38 -3.14
C LEU A 109 12.41 -8.28 -4.12
N GLN A 110 12.04 -8.27 -5.41
CA GLN A 110 12.67 -9.10 -6.43
C GLN A 110 14.12 -8.65 -6.74
N LYS A 111 14.42 -7.35 -6.65
CA LYS A 111 15.77 -6.82 -6.86
C LYS A 111 16.81 -7.35 -5.84
N PHE A 112 16.38 -7.79 -4.65
CA PHE A 112 17.29 -8.42 -3.68
C PHE A 112 17.65 -9.86 -4.04
N LEU A 113 16.72 -10.64 -4.62
CA LEU A 113 16.96 -12.06 -4.93
C LEU A 113 17.93 -12.31 -6.09
N LEU A 114 18.12 -11.33 -6.97
CA LEU A 114 19.03 -11.45 -8.12
C LEU A 114 20.46 -10.94 -7.81
N ALA A 115 20.70 -10.35 -6.63
CA ALA A 115 22.01 -9.85 -6.23
C ALA A 115 22.92 -10.93 -5.60
N ASP A 116 22.35 -12.07 -5.18
CA ASP A 116 23.08 -13.15 -4.51
C ASP A 116 23.57 -14.26 -5.48
N SER A 117 23.40 -14.10 -6.79
CA SER A 117 23.73 -15.11 -7.82
C SER A 117 25.05 -14.85 -8.57
N SER A 118 25.92 -14.00 -8.05
CA SER A 118 27.27 -13.78 -8.59
C SER A 118 28.30 -13.82 -7.48
N CYS A 119 28.70 -15.04 -7.11
CA CYS A 119 30.02 -15.42 -6.61
C CYS A 119 30.30 -16.84 -7.13
#